data_AF-A0A0J8R0T6-F1
#
_entry.id   AF-A0A0J8R0T6-F1
#
_cell.length_a   1.000
_cell.length_b   1.000
_cell.length_c   1.000
_cell.angle_alpha   90.00
_cell.angle_beta   90.00
_cell.angle_gamma   90.00
#
_symmetry.space_group_name_H-M   'P 1'
#
loop_
_entity.id
_entity.type
_entity.pdbx_description
1 polymer ?
#
loop_
_entity_poly.entity_id
_entity_poly.type
_entity_poly.pdbx_seq_one_letter_code
_entity_poly.pdbx_strand_id
1 'polypeptide(L)'
;MARFHLLCNNAFLIQPLRLFMWSILGFPSRKIYNPRIRVESLLVSPISKASAQQRAGRAGRTRPGKCFRLYTEGAFKKELIDQTYPEILRSNLSATVLELKKLGIEDLVHFDLMDPPAPETLMRALEELNYLACLDDEGELTDLGRLASEFPLDPALAVMLISSAEYYCSNEILSITSLLSVPQVFVRPASQRKRADDMKALFAHPDGDHLTLLNVYHAFKSPEAQANPRQWCHDHFLSFRALQSADNVRQQLQRIMERNELELVSTPFEDKKYYENIRRALVTGFFMQVAKKESQGKSLYRTVKDNNDSVLLHPSTVLGHEAEWVLYNEFVLTSKNFIRTVTAIKGEWLLDMAPSYYDISTFPKGEIRSALLRAAERLSRKERMRSESRKQR
;
A
#
# COMPACT_ATOMS: atom_id res chain seq x y z
N MET A 1 28.31 -27.85 3.95
CA MET A 1 27.08 -27.11 4.28
C MET A 1 27.25 -25.67 3.80
N ALA A 2 26.95 -25.39 2.52
CA ALA A 2 27.14 -24.06 1.94
C ALA A 2 25.89 -23.21 2.23
N ARG A 3 26.00 -22.19 3.08
CA ARG A 3 24.97 -21.15 3.24
C ARG A 3 24.94 -20.31 1.96
N PHE A 4 23.89 -20.47 1.18
CA PHE A 4 23.65 -19.69 -0.03
C PHE A 4 23.11 -18.30 0.35
N HIS A 5 23.94 -17.28 0.28
CA HIS A 5 23.48 -15.90 0.28
C HIS A 5 23.02 -15.51 -1.13
N LEU A 6 21.69 -15.53 -1.32
CA LEU A 6 21.02 -14.87 -2.45
C LEU A 6 20.88 -13.38 -2.17
N LEU A 7 20.78 -12.59 -3.24
CA LEU A 7 20.50 -11.14 -3.32
C LEU A 7 21.71 -10.28 -3.67
N CYS A 8 22.10 -10.24 -4.95
CA CYS A 8 22.84 -9.11 -5.52
C CYS A 8 22.75 -9.07 -7.04
N ASN A 9 21.90 -8.20 -7.60
CA ASN A 9 21.87 -7.95 -9.05
C ASN A 9 22.98 -6.98 -9.48
N ASN A 10 23.13 -5.80 -8.85
CA ASN A 10 24.09 -4.77 -9.31
C ASN A 10 25.17 -4.31 -8.31
N ALA A 11 24.98 -4.38 -6.98
CA ALA A 11 25.83 -3.59 -6.07
C ALA A 11 27.06 -4.25 -5.39
N PHE A 12 27.10 -5.56 -5.08
CA PHE A 12 28.19 -6.08 -4.20
C PHE A 12 29.15 -7.08 -4.84
N LEU A 13 30.43 -7.01 -4.50
CA LEU A 13 31.46 -7.99 -4.89
C LEU A 13 31.67 -8.95 -3.72
N ILE A 14 31.33 -10.23 -3.91
CA ILE A 14 31.48 -11.26 -2.87
C ILE A 14 32.69 -12.13 -3.24
N GLN A 15 33.79 -12.01 -2.49
CA GLN A 15 34.98 -12.87 -2.60
C GLN A 15 35.02 -13.88 -1.44
N PRO A 16 35.53 -15.13 -1.62
CA PRO A 16 35.96 -15.80 -2.84
C PRO A 16 34.94 -16.89 -3.26
N LEU A 17 33.96 -16.58 -4.12
CA LEU A 17 33.04 -17.60 -4.62
C LEU A 17 33.61 -18.33 -5.85
N ARG A 18 33.91 -19.63 -5.69
CA ARG A 18 34.41 -20.54 -6.76
C ARG A 18 33.33 -21.06 -7.71
N LEU A 19 32.06 -21.03 -7.31
CA LEU A 19 30.95 -21.52 -8.13
C LEU A 19 29.70 -20.69 -7.83
N PHE A 20 29.29 -19.85 -8.78
CA PHE A 20 27.99 -19.18 -8.71
C PHE A 20 26.97 -20.07 -9.42
N MET A 21 26.38 -21.01 -8.68
CA MET A 21 25.16 -21.68 -9.12
C MET A 21 24.00 -20.75 -8.83
N TRP A 22 23.79 -19.82 -9.73
CA TRP A 22 22.54 -19.09 -9.79
C TRP A 22 21.50 -20.10 -10.31
N SER A 23 20.62 -20.59 -9.44
CA SER A 23 19.31 -21.03 -9.90
C SER A 23 18.56 -19.78 -10.36
N ILE A 24 18.94 -19.23 -11.51
CA ILE A 24 18.18 -18.18 -12.19
C ILE A 24 16.92 -18.87 -12.69
N LEU A 25 15.95 -19.05 -11.79
CA LEU A 25 14.58 -18.76 -12.18
C LEU A 25 14.68 -17.32 -12.71
N GLY A 26 14.58 -17.14 -14.02
CA GLY A 26 14.76 -15.88 -14.73
C GLY A 26 13.68 -14.86 -14.41
N PHE A 27 13.22 -14.80 -13.17
CA PHE A 27 11.91 -14.33 -12.78
C PHE A 27 12.00 -13.51 -11.49
N PRO A 28 12.55 -12.28 -11.52
CA PRO A 28 12.41 -11.35 -10.41
C PRO A 28 10.95 -10.88 -10.29
N SER A 29 10.51 -10.64 -9.06
CA SER A 29 9.33 -9.82 -8.80
C SER A 29 9.62 -8.39 -9.24
N ARG A 30 8.77 -7.83 -10.10
CA ARG A 30 8.85 -6.46 -10.59
C ARG A 30 7.54 -5.75 -10.29
N LYS A 31 7.64 -4.47 -9.95
CA LYS A 31 6.50 -3.56 -9.87
C LYS A 31 5.96 -3.30 -11.27
N ILE A 32 4.65 -3.44 -11.42
CA ILE A 32 3.90 -3.13 -12.63
C ILE A 32 2.67 -2.33 -12.22
N TYR A 33 2.57 -1.13 -12.77
CA TYR A 33 1.42 -0.26 -12.64
C TYR A 33 0.56 -0.35 -13.90
N ASN A 34 -0.75 -0.51 -13.70
CA ASN A 34 -1.73 -0.44 -14.79
C ASN A 34 -2.57 0.84 -14.62
N PRO A 35 -2.41 1.85 -15.51
CA PRO A 35 -3.05 3.15 -15.37
C PRO A 35 -4.57 3.12 -15.56
N ARG A 36 -5.11 2.08 -16.20
CA ARG A 36 -6.56 1.96 -16.43
C ARG A 36 -7.34 1.51 -15.19
N ILE A 37 -6.69 0.69 -14.37
CA ILE A 37 -7.26 0.16 -13.13
C ILE A 37 -6.66 0.82 -11.89
N ARG A 38 -5.67 1.73 -12.06
CA ARG A 38 -4.92 2.41 -11.00
C ARG A 38 -4.29 1.46 -9.98
N VAL A 39 -3.91 0.27 -10.41
CA VAL A 39 -3.32 -0.75 -9.54
C VAL A 39 -1.83 -0.90 -9.82
N GLU A 40 -1.03 -0.78 -8.76
CA GLU A 40 0.33 -1.30 -8.71
C GLU A 40 0.32 -2.72 -8.15
N SER A 41 0.96 -3.65 -8.86
CA SER A 41 1.09 -5.04 -8.42
C SER A 41 2.50 -5.56 -8.64
N LEU A 42 2.91 -6.51 -7.80
CA LEU A 42 4.18 -7.21 -7.95
C LEU A 42 3.97 -8.47 -8.78
N LEU A 43 4.43 -8.45 -10.03
CA LEU A 43 4.38 -9.61 -10.91
C LEU A 43 5.76 -10.22 -11.10
N VAL A 44 5.77 -11.55 -11.14
CA VAL A 44 6.96 -12.34 -11.44
C VAL A 44 7.13 -12.38 -12.95
N SER A 45 8.14 -11.68 -13.47
CA SER A 45 8.33 -11.52 -14.92
C SER A 45 9.73 -11.93 -15.37
N PRO A 46 9.90 -12.41 -16.62
CA PRO A 46 11.21 -12.72 -17.18
C PRO A 46 12.23 -11.57 -17.07
N ILE A 47 13.51 -11.90 -16.88
CA ILE A 47 14.63 -10.95 -16.94
C ILE A 47 14.96 -10.55 -18.39
N SER A 48 15.65 -9.43 -18.57
CA SER A 48 16.20 -9.08 -19.88
C SER A 48 17.53 -9.81 -20.16
N LYS A 49 17.93 -9.87 -21.44
CA LYS A 49 19.24 -10.37 -21.86
C LYS A 49 20.37 -9.59 -21.20
N ALA A 50 20.24 -8.26 -21.09
CA ALA A 50 21.21 -7.42 -20.37
C ALA A 50 21.35 -7.85 -18.90
N SER A 51 20.25 -8.10 -18.19
CA SER A 51 20.31 -8.60 -16.80
C SER A 51 20.92 -10.00 -16.71
N ALA A 52 20.62 -10.88 -17.67
CA ALA A 52 21.20 -12.23 -17.74
C ALA A 52 22.72 -12.18 -17.99
N GLN A 53 23.19 -11.28 -18.85
CA GLN A 53 24.61 -11.03 -19.10
C GLN A 53 25.30 -10.43 -17.88
N GLN A 54 24.70 -9.44 -17.20
CA GLN A 54 25.23 -8.88 -15.95
C GLN A 54 25.41 -9.95 -14.87
N ARG A 55 24.44 -10.88 -14.73
CA ARG A 55 24.54 -12.02 -13.82
C ARG A 55 25.67 -12.97 -14.19
N ALA A 56 25.80 -13.31 -15.48
CA ALA A 56 26.90 -14.15 -15.96
C ALA A 56 28.27 -13.49 -15.73
N GLY A 57 28.37 -12.18 -15.93
CA GLY A 57 29.58 -11.39 -15.70
C GLY A 57 30.07 -11.41 -14.26
N ARG A 58 29.26 -11.80 -13.27
CA ARG A 58 29.70 -11.91 -11.87
C ARG A 58 30.61 -13.11 -11.62
N ALA A 59 30.41 -14.22 -12.32
CA ALA A 59 31.21 -15.42 -12.15
C ALA A 59 32.66 -15.24 -12.65
N GLY A 60 32.86 -14.32 -13.61
CA GLY A 60 34.15 -14.12 -14.29
C GLY A 60 34.99 -12.93 -13.79
N ARG A 61 34.67 -12.29 -12.66
CA ARG A 61 35.34 -11.02 -12.27
C ARG A 61 36.78 -11.18 -11.80
N THR A 62 37.08 -12.22 -11.03
CA THR A 62 38.43 -12.43 -10.45
C THR A 62 39.18 -13.59 -11.08
N ARG A 63 38.46 -14.58 -11.59
CA ARG A 63 38.98 -15.80 -12.25
C ARG A 63 37.92 -16.30 -13.24
N PRO A 64 38.26 -17.19 -14.20
CA PRO A 64 37.27 -17.80 -15.06
C PRO A 64 36.17 -18.50 -14.26
N GLY A 65 34.92 -18.18 -14.53
CA GLY A 65 33.74 -18.76 -13.88
C GLY A 65 32.73 -19.26 -14.90
N LYS A 66 31.84 -20.14 -14.44
CA LYS A 66 30.74 -20.70 -15.26
C LYS A 66 29.41 -20.18 -14.75
N CYS A 67 28.50 -19.85 -15.66
CA CYS A 67 27.13 -19.44 -15.36
C CYS A 67 26.16 -20.48 -15.93
N PHE A 68 25.36 -21.11 -15.08
CA PHE A 68 24.31 -22.03 -15.50
C PHE A 68 23.00 -21.27 -15.66
N ARG A 69 22.42 -21.29 -16.87
CA ARG A 69 21.12 -20.67 -17.17
C ARG A 69 20.06 -21.76 -17.21
N LEU A 70 18.98 -21.62 -16.44
CA LEU A 70 17.89 -22.60 -16.37
C LEU A 70 16.81 -22.35 -17.43
N TYR A 71 17.22 -22.04 -18.65
CA TYR A 71 16.35 -21.84 -19.81
C TYR A 71 17.13 -22.18 -21.08
N THR A 72 16.43 -22.53 -22.15
CA THR A 72 17.06 -22.94 -23.41
C THR A 72 17.72 -21.74 -24.10
N GLU A 73 18.69 -22.02 -24.98
CA GLU A 73 19.30 -20.98 -25.80
C GLU A 73 18.28 -20.33 -26.74
N GLY A 74 17.29 -21.10 -27.22
CA GLY A 74 16.16 -20.60 -27.99
C GLY A 74 15.37 -19.54 -27.23
N ALA A 75 15.01 -19.81 -25.97
CA ALA A 75 14.33 -18.87 -25.10
C ALA A 75 15.19 -17.62 -24.84
N PHE A 76 16.49 -17.77 -24.61
CA PHE A 76 17.39 -16.64 -24.43
C PHE A 76 17.42 -15.71 -25.65
N LYS A 77 17.43 -16.26 -26.87
CA LYS A 77 17.54 -15.47 -28.11
C LYS A 77 16.21 -14.86 -28.54
N LYS A 78 15.11 -15.61 -28.42
CA LYS A 78 13.79 -15.25 -28.99
C LYS A 78 12.77 -14.72 -27.98
N GLU A 79 12.79 -15.21 -26.73
CA GLU A 79 11.75 -14.87 -25.74
C GLU A 79 12.15 -13.72 -24.81
N LEU A 80 13.45 -13.59 -24.48
CA LEU A 80 13.92 -12.52 -23.60
C LEU A 80 14.05 -11.20 -24.34
N ILE A 81 13.58 -10.11 -23.72
CA ILE A 81 13.81 -8.74 -24.18
C ILE A 81 15.28 -8.35 -23.99
N ASP A 82 15.82 -7.48 -24.85
CA ASP A 82 17.25 -7.11 -24.80
C ASP A 82 17.58 -6.29 -23.54
N GLN A 83 16.83 -5.21 -23.32
CA GLN A 83 16.95 -4.36 -22.15
C GLN A 83 15.66 -4.39 -21.32
N THR A 84 15.79 -4.10 -20.02
CA THR A 84 14.63 -4.00 -19.14
C THR A 84 14.03 -2.61 -19.31
N TYR A 85 12.71 -2.53 -19.50
CA TYR A 85 11.99 -1.25 -19.54
C TYR A 85 12.31 -0.39 -18.30
N PRO A 86 12.53 0.93 -18.49
CA PRO A 86 12.70 1.88 -17.39
C PRO A 86 11.62 1.76 -16.32
N GLU A 87 11.97 2.11 -15.08
CA GLU A 87 11.04 2.03 -13.95
C GLU A 87 9.92 3.07 -14.05
N ILE A 88 10.22 4.28 -14.54
CA ILE A 88 9.26 5.36 -14.76
C ILE A 88 8.09 4.97 -15.67
N LEU A 89 8.29 4.01 -16.59
CA LEU A 89 7.22 3.52 -17.48
C LEU A 89 6.31 2.48 -16.81
N ARG A 90 6.64 2.02 -15.60
CA ARG A 90 6.03 0.84 -14.97
C ARG A 90 5.66 1.02 -13.50
N SER A 91 5.93 2.17 -12.90
CA SER A 91 5.55 2.52 -11.53
C SER A 91 4.41 3.54 -11.50
N ASN A 92 3.74 3.69 -10.35
CA ASN A 92 2.91 4.87 -10.12
C ASN A 92 3.82 6.11 -10.15
N LEU A 93 3.36 7.18 -10.78
CA LEU A 93 4.09 8.43 -10.95
C LEU A 93 3.69 9.50 -9.93
N SER A 94 2.67 9.27 -9.09
CA SER A 94 2.16 10.29 -8.16
C SER A 94 3.25 10.85 -7.23
N ALA A 95 4.11 10.00 -6.66
CA ALA A 95 5.25 10.45 -5.87
C ALA A 95 6.25 11.27 -6.70
N THR A 96 6.61 10.78 -7.91
CA THR A 96 7.54 11.47 -8.81
C THR A 96 7.01 12.83 -9.27
N VAL A 97 5.73 12.91 -9.63
CA VAL A 97 5.06 14.15 -10.05
C VAL A 97 5.08 15.17 -8.92
N LEU A 98 4.81 14.75 -7.69
CA LEU A 98 4.85 15.62 -6.52
C LEU A 98 6.26 16.17 -6.29
N GLU A 99 7.30 15.32 -6.43
CA GLU A 99 8.70 15.75 -6.35
C GLU A 99 9.08 16.72 -7.47
N LEU A 100 8.66 16.47 -8.71
CA LEU A 100 8.93 17.36 -9.86
C LEU A 100 8.26 18.73 -9.67
N LYS A 101 7.02 18.76 -9.20
CA LYS A 101 6.31 20.00 -8.85
C LYS A 101 7.00 20.75 -7.71
N LYS A 102 7.50 20.04 -6.69
CA LYS A 102 8.31 20.64 -5.61
C LYS A 102 9.60 21.28 -6.15
N LEU A 103 10.20 20.73 -7.18
CA LEU A 103 11.39 21.29 -7.85
C LEU A 103 11.08 22.52 -8.72
N GLY A 104 9.81 22.91 -8.87
CA GLY A 104 9.38 24.07 -9.65
C GLY A 104 9.17 23.77 -11.13
N ILE A 105 8.94 22.50 -11.49
CA ILE A 105 8.60 22.12 -12.87
C ILE A 105 7.08 22.26 -13.07
N GLU A 106 6.69 23.29 -13.82
CA GLU A 106 5.28 23.58 -14.12
C GLU A 106 4.73 22.63 -15.20
N ASP A 107 5.44 22.51 -16.33
CA ASP A 107 5.04 21.72 -17.47
C ASP A 107 5.66 20.31 -17.44
N LEU A 108 4.87 19.36 -16.95
CA LEU A 108 5.25 17.95 -16.88
C LEU A 108 5.10 17.22 -18.22
N VAL A 109 4.34 17.76 -19.16
CA VAL A 109 4.07 17.11 -20.46
C VAL A 109 5.26 17.28 -21.39
N HIS A 110 5.89 18.46 -21.38
CA HIS A 110 7.06 18.76 -22.21
C HIS A 110 8.40 18.63 -21.46
N PHE A 111 8.39 18.05 -20.26
CA PHE A 111 9.61 17.80 -19.50
C PHE A 111 10.50 16.77 -20.22
N ASP A 112 11.78 17.10 -20.40
CA ASP A 112 12.73 16.33 -21.19
C ASP A 112 13.22 15.06 -20.46
N LEU A 113 12.35 14.05 -20.41
CA LEU A 113 12.66 12.72 -19.91
C LEU A 113 13.33 11.88 -20.99
N MET A 114 14.39 11.14 -20.64
CA MET A 114 15.06 10.20 -21.55
C MET A 114 14.08 9.19 -22.17
N ASP A 115 13.16 8.68 -21.36
CA ASP A 115 12.06 7.82 -21.77
C ASP A 115 10.76 8.35 -21.12
N PRO A 116 9.96 9.18 -21.82
CA PRO A 116 8.76 9.78 -21.23
C PRO A 116 7.65 8.74 -21.01
N PRO A 117 6.90 8.82 -19.89
CA PRO A 117 5.77 7.94 -19.63
C PRO A 117 4.62 8.19 -20.60
N ALA A 118 3.71 7.21 -20.68
CA ALA A 118 2.49 7.39 -21.44
C ALA A 118 1.69 8.59 -20.88
N PRO A 119 1.12 9.47 -21.74
CA PRO A 119 0.33 10.61 -21.27
C PRO A 119 -0.81 10.20 -20.34
N GLU A 120 -1.43 9.03 -20.59
CA GLU A 120 -2.47 8.46 -19.71
C GLU A 120 -1.95 8.25 -18.27
N THR A 121 -0.74 7.72 -18.09
CA THR A 121 -0.15 7.49 -16.77
C THR A 121 0.13 8.80 -16.04
N LEU A 122 0.63 9.82 -16.76
CA LEU A 122 0.88 11.13 -16.19
C LEU A 122 -0.44 11.83 -15.77
N MET A 123 -1.45 11.79 -16.63
CA MET A 123 -2.78 12.34 -16.33
C MET A 123 -3.41 11.65 -15.12
N ARG A 124 -3.23 10.33 -14.96
CA ARG A 124 -3.73 9.60 -13.78
C ARG A 124 -3.04 10.01 -12.50
N ALA A 125 -1.73 10.23 -12.52
CA ALA A 125 -0.99 10.73 -11.36
C ALA A 125 -1.43 12.15 -10.98
N LEU A 126 -1.64 13.03 -11.96
CA LEU A 126 -2.19 14.37 -11.72
C LEU A 126 -3.61 14.33 -11.15
N GLU A 127 -4.47 13.47 -11.71
CA GLU A 127 -5.84 13.28 -11.22
C GLU A 127 -5.85 12.73 -9.79
N GLU A 128 -4.97 11.77 -9.47
CA GLU A 128 -4.80 11.21 -8.13
C GLU A 128 -4.38 12.28 -7.12
N LEU A 129 -3.37 13.08 -7.47
CA LEU A 129 -2.88 14.17 -6.62
C LEU A 129 -3.91 15.30 -6.45
N ASN A 130 -4.71 15.60 -7.48
CA ASN A 130 -5.80 16.56 -7.36
C ASN A 130 -6.90 16.05 -6.41
N TYR A 131 -7.29 14.77 -6.52
CA TYR A 131 -8.26 14.19 -5.58
C TYR A 131 -7.75 14.16 -4.13
N LEU A 132 -6.44 13.99 -3.94
CA LEU A 132 -5.78 14.06 -2.64
C LEU A 132 -5.58 15.51 -2.14
N ALA A 133 -6.01 16.51 -2.91
CA ALA A 133 -5.80 17.94 -2.66
C ALA A 133 -4.33 18.34 -2.53
N CYS A 134 -3.40 17.55 -3.09
CA CYS A 134 -1.98 17.87 -3.19
C CYS A 134 -1.68 18.86 -4.32
N LEU A 135 -2.54 18.85 -5.35
CA LEU A 135 -2.55 19.84 -6.43
C LEU A 135 -3.91 20.53 -6.44
N ASP A 136 -3.94 21.77 -6.93
CA ASP A 136 -5.19 22.46 -7.23
C ASP A 136 -5.72 22.11 -8.64
N ASP A 137 -6.88 22.66 -9.00
CA ASP A 137 -7.52 22.41 -10.30
C ASP A 137 -6.71 23.01 -11.48
N GLU A 138 -5.86 23.99 -11.20
CA GLU A 138 -4.89 24.57 -12.14
C GLU A 138 -3.61 23.71 -12.29
N GLY A 139 -3.40 22.73 -11.41
CA GLY A 139 -2.26 21.81 -11.42
C GLY A 139 -1.03 22.33 -10.68
N GLU A 140 -1.18 23.34 -9.83
CA GLU A 140 -0.16 23.91 -8.97
C GLU A 140 -0.11 23.25 -7.60
N LEU A 141 1.06 23.35 -6.95
CA LEU A 141 1.33 22.67 -5.69
C LEU A 141 0.66 23.38 -4.51
N THR A 142 -0.29 22.69 -3.85
CA THR A 142 -0.96 23.21 -2.65
C THR A 142 -0.04 23.15 -1.43
N ASP A 143 -0.42 23.82 -0.33
CA ASP A 143 0.31 23.72 0.94
C ASP A 143 0.28 22.30 1.51
N LEU A 144 -0.83 21.57 1.32
CA LEU A 144 -0.94 20.15 1.66
C LEU A 144 0.02 19.30 0.83
N GLY A 145 0.09 19.54 -0.49
CA GLY A 145 1.01 18.84 -1.38
C GLY A 145 2.48 19.12 -1.04
N ARG A 146 2.80 20.38 -0.71
CA ARG A 146 4.14 20.78 -0.27
C ARG A 146 4.52 20.04 1.01
N LEU A 147 3.61 19.96 1.98
CA LEU A 147 3.83 19.22 3.21
C LEU A 147 3.95 17.70 2.96
N ALA A 148 3.08 17.13 2.13
CA ALA A 148 3.12 15.70 1.76
C ALA A 148 4.46 15.31 1.11
N SER A 149 5.03 16.20 0.29
CA SER A 149 6.33 16.00 -0.38
C SER A 149 7.55 15.96 0.56
N GLU A 150 7.40 16.36 1.83
CA GLU A 150 8.47 16.22 2.83
C GLU A 150 8.57 14.78 3.38
N PHE A 151 7.52 13.99 3.22
CA PHE A 151 7.48 12.62 3.70
C PHE A 151 7.99 11.66 2.61
N PRO A 152 8.89 10.71 2.95
CA PRO A 152 9.37 9.68 2.02
C PRO A 152 8.33 8.55 1.89
N LEU A 153 7.10 8.90 1.54
CA LEU A 153 5.93 8.02 1.48
C LEU A 153 5.19 8.20 0.17
N ASP A 154 4.31 7.26 -0.13
CA ASP A 154 3.31 7.47 -1.17
C ASP A 154 2.39 8.66 -0.78
N PRO A 155 1.99 9.53 -1.73
CA PRO A 155 1.16 10.70 -1.43
C PRO A 155 -0.12 10.37 -0.65
N ALA A 156 -0.77 9.22 -0.93
CA ALA A 156 -1.98 8.81 -0.21
C ALA A 156 -1.70 8.54 1.28
N LEU A 157 -0.56 7.89 1.58
CA LEU A 157 -0.11 7.64 2.95
C LEU A 157 0.31 8.92 3.67
N ALA A 158 0.95 9.85 2.95
CA ALA A 158 1.35 11.14 3.50
C ALA A 158 0.14 11.99 3.87
N VAL A 159 -0.85 12.11 2.98
CA VAL A 159 -2.10 12.83 3.24
C VAL A 159 -2.85 12.21 4.42
N MET A 160 -2.96 10.87 4.45
CA MET A 160 -3.57 10.17 5.59
C MET A 160 -2.88 10.52 6.93
N LEU A 161 -1.54 10.58 6.94
CA LEU A 161 -0.77 10.91 8.13
C LEU A 161 -0.98 12.37 8.55
N ILE A 162 -1.01 13.30 7.61
CA ILE A 162 -1.24 14.72 7.89
C ILE A 162 -2.66 14.94 8.43
N SER A 163 -3.68 14.41 7.75
CA SER A 163 -5.09 14.55 8.15
C SER A 163 -5.44 13.80 9.44
N SER A 164 -4.61 12.85 9.89
CA SER A 164 -4.88 12.04 11.08
C SER A 164 -5.02 12.84 12.39
N ALA A 165 -4.42 14.04 12.45
CA ALA A 165 -4.54 14.94 13.60
C ALA A 165 -5.99 15.39 13.83
N GLU A 166 -6.74 15.65 12.75
CA GLU A 166 -8.17 16.05 12.80
C GLU A 166 -9.08 14.96 13.38
N TYR A 167 -8.63 13.70 13.29
CA TYR A 167 -9.36 12.53 13.80
C TYR A 167 -8.86 12.08 15.18
N TYR A 168 -7.97 12.83 15.83
CA TYR A 168 -7.47 12.52 17.17
C TYR A 168 -6.79 11.13 17.28
N CYS A 169 -6.17 10.63 16.21
CA CYS A 169 -5.54 9.30 16.17
C CYS A 169 -4.21 9.26 15.41
N SER A 170 -3.49 10.38 15.43
CA SER A 170 -2.23 10.53 14.70
C SER A 170 -1.13 9.57 15.15
N ASN A 171 -1.06 9.21 16.44
CA ASN A 171 -0.08 8.24 16.95
C ASN A 171 -0.31 6.83 16.40
N GLU A 172 -1.57 6.43 16.28
CA GLU A 172 -1.96 5.13 15.74
C GLU A 172 -1.75 5.09 14.24
N ILE A 173 -2.13 6.16 13.53
CA ILE A 173 -1.93 6.27 12.08
C ILE A 173 -0.45 6.31 11.73
N LEU A 174 0.38 7.04 12.48
CA LEU A 174 1.84 7.01 12.34
C LEU A 174 2.40 5.59 12.41
N SER A 175 1.88 4.77 13.33
CA SER A 175 2.28 3.37 13.48
C SER A 175 1.78 2.51 12.31
N ILE A 176 0.54 2.68 11.87
CA ILE A 176 -0.03 1.98 10.71
C ILE A 176 0.73 2.33 9.42
N THR A 177 0.96 3.61 9.13
CA THR A 177 1.72 4.08 7.95
C THR A 177 3.11 3.46 7.90
N SER A 178 3.78 3.36 9.05
CA SER A 178 5.10 2.74 9.16
C SER A 178 5.08 1.24 8.86
N LEU A 179 4.02 0.54 9.28
CA LEU A 179 3.83 -0.89 9.03
C LEU A 179 3.44 -1.18 7.57
N LEU A 180 2.68 -0.30 6.93
CA LEU A 180 2.31 -0.41 5.52
C LEU A 180 3.51 -0.14 4.58
N SER A 181 4.48 0.66 5.04
CA SER A 181 5.69 1.00 4.29
C SER A 181 6.74 -0.11 4.28
N VAL A 182 6.57 -1.17 5.09
CA VAL A 182 7.51 -2.29 5.17
C VAL A 182 6.91 -3.58 4.56
N PRO A 183 7.75 -4.57 4.21
CA PRO A 183 7.26 -5.87 3.78
C PRO A 183 6.36 -6.53 4.84
N GLN A 184 5.53 -7.48 4.39
CA GLN A 184 4.56 -8.17 5.25
C GLN A 184 5.18 -8.67 6.57
N VAL A 185 4.56 -8.27 7.67
CA VAL A 185 5.02 -8.57 9.04
C VAL A 185 4.74 -10.02 9.45
N PHE A 186 3.62 -10.59 8.99
CA PHE A 186 3.24 -11.96 9.31
C PHE A 186 4.05 -12.99 8.52
N VAL A 187 4.64 -13.95 9.22
CA VAL A 187 5.40 -15.06 8.63
C VAL A 187 4.53 -16.30 8.65
N ARG A 188 4.25 -16.90 7.49
CA ARG A 188 3.39 -18.09 7.40
C ARG A 188 4.11 -19.26 6.71
N PRO A 189 4.96 -20.01 7.42
CA PRO A 189 5.68 -21.16 6.86
C PRO A 189 4.71 -22.26 6.42
N ALA A 190 4.99 -22.91 5.29
CA ALA A 190 4.10 -23.96 4.76
C ALA A 190 3.90 -25.15 5.72
N SER A 191 4.93 -25.50 6.50
CA SER A 191 4.89 -26.59 7.48
C SER A 191 4.12 -26.26 8.76
N GLN A 192 3.97 -24.98 9.10
CA GLN A 192 3.41 -24.53 10.38
C GLN A 192 2.24 -23.55 10.21
N ARG A 193 1.51 -23.65 9.10
CA ARG A 193 0.41 -22.74 8.75
C ARG A 193 -0.61 -22.58 9.88
N LYS A 194 -1.06 -23.70 10.47
CA LYS A 194 -2.07 -23.68 11.54
C LYS A 194 -1.60 -22.87 12.76
N ARG A 195 -0.37 -23.13 13.25
CA ARG A 195 0.20 -22.37 14.37
C ARG A 195 0.36 -20.88 14.04
N ALA A 196 0.80 -20.55 12.83
CA ALA A 196 0.91 -19.16 12.40
C ALA A 196 -0.45 -18.45 12.37
N ASP A 197 -1.50 -19.15 11.93
CA ASP A 197 -2.87 -18.63 11.92
C ASP A 197 -3.42 -18.48 13.35
N ASP A 198 -3.14 -19.45 14.24
CA ASP A 198 -3.51 -19.39 15.66
C ASP A 198 -2.83 -18.20 16.38
N MET A 199 -1.53 -17.97 16.15
CA MET A 199 -0.82 -16.82 16.72
C MET A 199 -1.29 -15.50 16.13
N LYS A 200 -1.63 -15.46 14.83
CA LYS A 200 -2.21 -14.28 14.20
C LYS A 200 -3.57 -13.94 14.80
N ALA A 201 -4.38 -14.93 15.16
CA ALA A 201 -5.70 -14.73 15.76
C ALA A 201 -5.63 -13.98 17.10
N LEU A 202 -4.52 -14.07 17.84
CA LEU A 202 -4.31 -13.33 19.09
C LEU A 202 -4.32 -11.81 18.90
N PHE A 203 -3.90 -11.33 17.71
CA PHE A 203 -3.85 -9.90 17.39
C PHE A 203 -5.04 -9.44 16.55
N ALA A 204 -5.88 -10.37 16.11
CA ALA A 204 -6.94 -10.12 15.15
C ALA A 204 -7.97 -9.12 15.70
N HIS A 205 -8.19 -8.05 14.95
CA HIS A 205 -9.28 -7.12 15.21
C HIS A 205 -10.44 -7.39 14.23
N PRO A 206 -11.68 -7.59 14.71
CA PRO A 206 -12.81 -8.02 13.87
C PRO A 206 -13.20 -7.01 12.78
N ASP A 207 -12.87 -5.72 12.98
CA ASP A 207 -13.15 -4.65 12.02
C ASP A 207 -12.11 -4.48 10.91
N GLY A 208 -10.90 -5.06 11.03
CA GLY A 208 -9.92 -4.90 9.97
C GLY A 208 -8.49 -5.32 10.24
N ASP A 209 -7.77 -5.53 9.15
CA ASP A 209 -6.36 -5.89 9.12
C ASP A 209 -5.44 -4.72 9.50
N HIS A 210 -5.81 -3.46 9.21
CA HIS A 210 -5.01 -2.28 9.63
C HIS A 210 -4.92 -2.17 11.15
N LEU A 211 -6.04 -2.41 11.84
CA LEU A 211 -6.11 -2.45 13.30
C LEU A 211 -5.36 -3.66 13.86
N THR A 212 -5.37 -4.78 13.14
CA THR A 212 -4.58 -5.97 13.49
C THR A 212 -3.07 -5.69 13.40
N LEU A 213 -2.63 -4.94 12.37
CA LEU A 213 -1.24 -4.47 12.28
C LEU A 213 -0.87 -3.57 13.46
N LEU A 214 -1.77 -2.64 13.83
CA LEU A 214 -1.58 -1.77 14.99
C LEU A 214 -1.43 -2.58 16.29
N ASN A 215 -2.28 -3.59 16.52
CA ASN A 215 -2.20 -4.49 17.67
C ASN A 215 -0.86 -5.22 17.72
N VAL A 216 -0.38 -5.72 16.58
CA VAL A 216 0.94 -6.37 16.47
C VAL A 216 2.05 -5.41 16.87
N TYR A 217 2.00 -4.15 16.42
CA TYR A 217 3.02 -3.17 16.75
C TYR A 217 3.00 -2.81 18.24
N HIS A 218 1.83 -2.60 18.83
CA HIS A 218 1.70 -2.37 20.27
C HIS A 218 2.21 -3.57 21.09
N ALA A 219 1.86 -4.79 20.69
CA ALA A 219 2.37 -6.00 21.33
C ALA A 219 3.89 -6.13 21.20
N PHE A 220 4.45 -5.80 20.03
CA PHE A 220 5.90 -5.78 19.83
C PHE A 220 6.61 -4.75 20.70
N LYS A 221 6.00 -3.59 20.97
CA LYS A 221 6.58 -2.55 21.85
C LYS A 221 6.35 -2.81 23.35
N SER A 222 5.62 -3.87 23.71
CA SER A 222 5.41 -4.24 25.12
C SER A 222 6.73 -4.60 25.83
N PRO A 223 6.83 -4.42 27.16
CA PRO A 223 8.04 -4.77 27.91
C PRO A 223 8.47 -6.24 27.74
N GLU A 224 7.50 -7.15 27.65
CA GLU A 224 7.73 -8.59 27.45
C GLU A 224 8.40 -8.85 26.10
N ALA A 225 7.87 -8.26 25.03
CA ALA A 225 8.44 -8.40 23.70
C ALA A 225 9.83 -7.74 23.60
N GLN A 226 10.03 -6.59 24.26
CA GLN A 226 11.31 -5.88 24.22
C GLN A 226 12.42 -6.56 25.05
N ALA A 227 12.08 -7.42 26.01
CA ALA A 227 13.08 -8.19 26.76
C ALA A 227 13.87 -9.16 25.86
N ASN A 228 13.19 -9.81 24.91
CA ASN A 228 13.82 -10.65 23.89
C ASN A 228 13.05 -10.62 22.56
N PRO A 229 13.22 -9.56 21.75
CA PRO A 229 12.34 -9.30 20.62
C PRO A 229 12.51 -10.30 19.48
N ARG A 230 13.70 -10.88 19.32
CA ARG A 230 13.94 -11.90 18.28
C ARG A 230 13.19 -13.19 18.59
N GLN A 231 13.25 -13.63 19.86
CA GLN A 231 12.55 -14.83 20.30
C GLN A 231 11.04 -14.61 20.28
N TRP A 232 10.57 -13.47 20.81
CA TRP A 232 9.15 -13.11 20.81
C TRP A 232 8.57 -13.09 19.39
N CYS A 233 9.25 -12.45 18.43
CA CYS A 233 8.82 -12.46 17.04
C CYS A 233 8.79 -13.86 16.44
N HIS A 234 9.78 -14.71 16.74
CA HIS A 234 9.80 -16.09 16.25
C HIS A 234 8.59 -16.88 16.78
N ASP A 235 8.30 -16.77 18.07
CA ASP A 235 7.23 -17.53 18.72
C ASP A 235 5.84 -17.07 18.27
N HIS A 236 5.69 -15.79 17.92
CA HIS A 236 4.45 -15.21 17.39
C HIS A 236 4.34 -15.24 15.86
N PHE A 237 5.28 -15.88 15.15
CA PHE A 237 5.31 -15.93 13.68
C PHE A 237 5.33 -14.54 13.02
N LEU A 238 6.12 -13.62 13.58
CA LEU A 238 6.31 -12.26 13.09
C LEU A 238 7.74 -12.05 12.58
N SER A 239 7.90 -11.19 11.59
CA SER A 239 9.19 -10.83 11.04
C SER A 239 9.85 -9.74 11.89
N PHE A 240 10.83 -10.12 12.71
CA PHE A 240 11.63 -9.16 13.50
C PHE A 240 12.25 -8.07 12.63
N ARG A 241 12.77 -8.43 11.45
CA ARG A 241 13.37 -7.46 10.52
C ARG A 241 12.34 -6.45 10.00
N ALA A 242 11.13 -6.90 9.67
CA ALA A 242 10.08 -5.99 9.19
C ALA A 242 9.62 -5.05 10.31
N LEU A 243 9.39 -5.56 11.52
CA LEU A 243 9.00 -4.76 12.68
C LEU A 243 10.07 -3.75 13.10
N GLN A 244 11.34 -4.15 13.11
CA GLN A 244 12.45 -3.24 13.39
C GLN A 244 12.55 -2.15 12.32
N SER A 245 12.35 -2.50 11.04
CA SER A 245 12.31 -1.52 9.96
C SER A 245 11.13 -0.56 10.12
N ALA A 246 9.96 -1.05 10.52
CA ALA A 246 8.78 -0.22 10.75
C ALA A 246 9.01 0.75 11.92
N ASP A 247 9.66 0.31 13.01
CA ASP A 247 9.99 1.17 14.14
C ASP A 247 10.95 2.30 13.73
N ASN A 248 11.94 2.01 12.89
CA ASN A 248 12.85 3.01 12.34
C ASN A 248 12.12 4.03 11.43
N VAL A 249 11.24 3.56 10.55
CA VAL A 249 10.40 4.41 9.70
C VAL A 249 9.51 5.30 10.58
N ARG A 250 8.88 4.74 11.60
CA ARG A 250 8.04 5.48 12.55
C ARG A 250 8.80 6.62 13.21
N GLN A 251 10.01 6.36 13.69
CA GLN A 251 10.87 7.39 14.31
C GLN A 251 11.35 8.46 13.31
N GLN A 252 11.50 8.12 12.02
CA GLN A 252 11.79 9.10 10.97
C GLN A 252 10.58 9.98 10.70
N LEU A 253 9.41 9.38 10.50
CA LEU A 253 8.16 10.09 10.25
C LEU A 253 7.76 10.98 11.43
N GLN A 254 7.92 10.50 12.67
CA GLN A 254 7.67 11.29 13.87
C GLN A 254 8.51 12.58 13.90
N ARG A 255 9.80 12.50 13.58
CA ARG A 255 10.69 13.67 13.52
C ARG A 255 10.27 14.68 12.46
N ILE A 256 9.76 14.20 11.31
CA ILE A 256 9.24 15.07 10.25
C ILE A 256 7.95 15.75 10.71
N MET A 257 7.05 15.02 11.38
CA MET A 257 5.81 15.58 11.95
C MET A 257 6.11 16.66 12.99
N GLU A 258 7.01 16.39 13.94
CA GLU A 258 7.42 17.35 14.97
C GLU A 258 8.06 18.61 14.36
N ARG A 259 8.92 18.44 13.33
CA ARG A 259 9.56 19.56 12.61
C ARG A 259 8.55 20.45 11.88
N ASN A 260 7.47 19.86 11.38
CA ASN A 260 6.41 20.57 10.66
C ASN A 260 5.22 20.94 11.57
N GLU A 261 5.40 20.89 12.90
CA GLU A 261 4.41 21.27 13.91
C GLU A 261 3.07 20.51 13.80
N LEU A 262 3.12 19.26 13.33
CA LEU A 262 1.95 18.39 13.29
C LEU A 262 1.68 17.77 14.66
N GLU A 263 0.44 17.90 15.13
CA GLU A 263 0.05 17.40 16.45
C GLU A 263 0.08 15.87 16.54
N LEU A 264 0.76 15.35 17.55
CA LEU A 264 0.82 13.92 17.89
C LEU A 264 -0.20 13.59 18.99
N VAL A 265 -1.47 13.52 18.60
CA VAL A 265 -2.63 13.18 19.44
C VAL A 265 -3.02 11.71 19.35
N SER A 266 -3.55 11.18 20.46
CA SER A 266 -4.18 9.86 20.55
C SER A 266 -5.44 9.98 21.40
N THR A 267 -6.53 9.36 20.95
CA THR A 267 -7.77 9.27 21.72
C THR A 267 -7.58 8.23 22.84
N PRO A 268 -8.11 8.44 24.06
CA PRO A 268 -8.09 7.41 25.10
C PRO A 268 -8.70 6.10 24.60
N PHE A 269 -8.09 4.97 24.96
CA PHE A 269 -8.50 3.65 24.49
C PHE A 269 -9.92 3.27 24.93
N GLU A 270 -10.38 3.79 26.07
CA GLU A 270 -11.71 3.56 26.63
C GLU A 270 -12.81 4.30 25.85
N ASP A 271 -12.45 5.26 24.99
CA ASP A 271 -13.43 5.96 24.16
C ASP A 271 -13.99 5.00 23.11
N LYS A 272 -15.32 4.94 23.03
CA LYS A 272 -16.06 4.17 22.02
C LYS A 272 -15.67 4.54 20.59
N LYS A 273 -15.16 5.75 20.38
CA LYS A 273 -14.74 6.27 19.08
C LYS A 273 -13.29 5.97 18.73
N TYR A 274 -12.48 5.39 19.63
CA TYR A 274 -11.06 5.12 19.38
C TYR A 274 -10.83 4.41 18.03
N TYR A 275 -11.44 3.24 17.83
CA TYR A 275 -11.32 2.49 16.58
C TYR A 275 -12.07 3.14 15.41
N GLU A 276 -13.18 3.83 15.66
CA GLU A 276 -13.92 4.55 14.61
C GLU A 276 -13.09 5.69 14.04
N ASN A 277 -12.38 6.45 14.89
CA ASN A 277 -11.49 7.53 14.49
C ASN A 277 -10.35 7.04 13.61
N ILE A 278 -9.68 5.94 13.99
CA ILE A 278 -8.61 5.34 13.18
C ILE A 278 -9.15 4.90 11.82
N ARG A 279 -10.30 4.21 11.79
CA ARG A 279 -10.92 3.75 10.53
C ARG A 279 -11.37 4.91 9.64
N ARG A 280 -11.80 6.02 10.24
CA ARG A 280 -12.14 7.26 9.53
C ARG A 280 -10.89 7.92 8.94
N ALA A 281 -9.80 8.01 9.71
CA ALA A 281 -8.54 8.55 9.20
C ALA A 281 -8.01 7.74 8.00
N LEU A 282 -8.12 6.40 8.01
CA LEU A 282 -7.73 5.58 6.84
C LEU A 282 -8.45 5.99 5.54
N VAL A 283 -9.72 6.42 5.63
CA VAL A 283 -10.49 6.83 4.46
C VAL A 283 -9.89 8.08 3.81
N THR A 284 -9.27 8.99 4.56
CA THR A 284 -8.71 10.24 3.98
C THR A 284 -7.60 10.01 2.96
N GLY A 285 -6.78 8.97 3.12
CA GLY A 285 -5.77 8.62 2.11
C GLY A 285 -6.25 7.58 1.11
N PHE A 286 -7.05 6.61 1.56
CA PHE A 286 -7.40 5.43 0.77
C PHE A 286 -8.85 5.43 0.25
N PHE A 287 -9.49 6.59 0.16
CA PHE A 287 -10.86 6.69 -0.37
C PHE A 287 -10.99 6.21 -1.83
N MET A 288 -9.91 6.21 -2.61
CA MET A 288 -9.91 5.63 -3.96
C MET A 288 -9.88 4.09 -3.94
N GLN A 289 -9.30 3.49 -2.88
CA GLN A 289 -9.13 2.04 -2.73
C GLN A 289 -10.24 1.42 -1.88
N VAL A 290 -11.46 1.50 -2.40
CA VAL A 290 -12.67 1.01 -1.72
C VAL A 290 -13.38 -0.03 -2.58
N ALA A 291 -13.98 -1.02 -1.91
CA ALA A 291 -14.79 -2.05 -2.55
C ALA A 291 -16.14 -2.23 -1.84
N LYS A 292 -17.19 -2.47 -2.62
CA LYS A 292 -18.57 -2.67 -2.17
C LYS A 292 -18.98 -4.13 -2.37
N LYS A 293 -19.60 -4.73 -1.35
CA LYS A 293 -20.08 -6.11 -1.40
C LYS A 293 -21.25 -6.26 -2.37
N GLU A 294 -21.19 -7.21 -3.29
CA GLU A 294 -22.30 -7.50 -4.21
C GLU A 294 -23.47 -8.19 -3.48
N SER A 295 -24.70 -7.95 -3.98
CA SER A 295 -25.91 -8.57 -3.42
C SER A 295 -26.00 -10.07 -3.76
N GLN A 296 -25.39 -10.48 -4.88
CA GLN A 296 -25.40 -11.86 -5.38
C GLN A 296 -24.00 -12.49 -5.21
N GLY A 297 -23.87 -13.44 -4.29
CA GLY A 297 -22.64 -14.20 -4.05
C GLY A 297 -22.07 -14.00 -2.64
N LYS A 298 -21.73 -15.10 -1.96
CA LYS A 298 -21.02 -15.04 -0.68
C LYS A 298 -19.61 -14.48 -0.93
N SER A 299 -19.31 -13.33 -0.35
CA SER A 299 -17.98 -12.70 -0.31
C SER A 299 -17.42 -12.15 -1.63
N LEU A 300 -18.28 -11.84 -2.61
CA LEU A 300 -17.88 -11.09 -3.81
C LEU A 300 -17.98 -9.58 -3.57
N TYR A 301 -16.93 -8.85 -3.90
CA TYR A 301 -16.84 -7.41 -3.80
C TYR A 301 -16.54 -6.80 -5.16
N ARG A 302 -16.82 -5.52 -5.31
CA ARG A 302 -16.64 -4.76 -6.54
C ARG A 302 -15.92 -3.45 -6.22
N THR A 303 -14.82 -3.19 -6.90
CA THR A 303 -14.03 -1.95 -6.69
C THR A 303 -14.83 -0.73 -7.14
N VAL A 304 -14.63 0.39 -6.44
CA VAL A 304 -15.30 1.65 -6.74
C VAL A 304 -14.60 2.35 -7.91
N LYS A 305 -15.40 2.92 -8.83
CA LYS A 305 -15.02 3.75 -10.01
C LYS A 305 -14.19 3.05 -11.10
N ASP A 306 -13.14 2.32 -10.76
CA ASP A 306 -12.25 1.70 -11.77
C ASP A 306 -12.76 0.31 -12.19
N ASN A 307 -13.16 0.22 -13.46
CA ASN A 307 -13.58 -0.97 -14.23
C ASN A 307 -14.66 -1.89 -13.62
N ASN A 308 -15.10 -1.60 -12.40
CA ASN A 308 -16.08 -2.38 -11.65
C ASN A 308 -15.64 -3.84 -11.47
N ASP A 309 -14.33 -4.05 -11.27
CA ASP A 309 -13.74 -5.37 -11.23
C ASP A 309 -14.27 -6.16 -10.02
N SER A 310 -14.66 -7.41 -10.29
CA SER A 310 -15.05 -8.35 -9.24
C SER A 310 -13.80 -8.86 -8.51
N VAL A 311 -13.76 -8.62 -7.20
CA VAL A 311 -12.65 -8.99 -6.31
C VAL A 311 -13.14 -9.81 -5.12
N LEU A 312 -12.25 -10.64 -4.59
CA LEU A 312 -12.49 -11.42 -3.37
C LEU A 312 -11.63 -10.87 -2.23
N LEU A 313 -12.09 -11.05 -0.99
CA LEU A 313 -11.22 -10.80 0.16
C LEU A 313 -10.09 -11.82 0.17
N HIS A 314 -8.86 -11.35 0.36
CA HIS A 314 -7.72 -12.25 0.45
C HIS A 314 -7.88 -13.19 1.66
N PRO A 315 -7.61 -14.49 1.55
CA PRO A 315 -7.81 -15.47 2.63
C PRO A 315 -7.02 -15.19 3.93
N SER A 316 -6.06 -14.27 3.88
CA SER A 316 -5.32 -13.83 5.07
C SER A 316 -6.05 -12.79 5.90
N THR A 317 -7.19 -12.24 5.45
CA THR A 317 -7.89 -11.21 6.20
C THR A 317 -8.43 -11.77 7.51
N VAL A 318 -8.42 -10.96 8.57
CA VAL A 318 -9.01 -11.28 9.87
C VAL A 318 -10.42 -10.71 10.06
N LEU A 319 -11.00 -10.15 8.99
CA LEU A 319 -12.31 -9.51 9.06
C LEU A 319 -13.36 -10.52 9.56
N GLY A 320 -13.90 -10.24 10.75
CA GLY A 320 -14.75 -11.18 11.49
C GLY A 320 -16.24 -11.11 11.12
N HIS A 321 -16.63 -10.13 10.32
CA HIS A 321 -18.01 -9.92 9.88
C HIS A 321 -18.09 -9.48 8.42
N GLU A 322 -19.24 -9.70 7.79
CA GLU A 322 -19.46 -9.28 6.41
C GLU A 322 -19.82 -7.78 6.36
N ALA A 323 -18.84 -6.94 6.02
CA ALA A 323 -19.05 -5.50 5.83
C ALA A 323 -19.59 -5.18 4.43
N GLU A 324 -20.53 -4.23 4.32
CA GLU A 324 -21.05 -3.77 3.01
C GLU A 324 -19.97 -3.00 2.23
N TRP A 325 -19.17 -2.21 2.93
CA TRP A 325 -18.09 -1.39 2.38
C TRP A 325 -16.78 -1.72 3.07
N VAL A 326 -15.75 -1.92 2.27
CA VAL A 326 -14.41 -2.20 2.77
C VAL A 326 -13.37 -1.34 2.05
N LEU A 327 -12.40 -0.88 2.82
CA LEU A 327 -11.19 -0.22 2.34
C LEU A 327 -10.07 -1.25 2.27
N TYR A 328 -9.24 -1.20 1.24
CA TYR A 328 -8.10 -2.09 1.07
C TYR A 328 -6.83 -1.30 0.78
N ASN A 329 -5.66 -1.88 1.09
CA ASN A 329 -4.35 -1.26 0.81
C ASN A 329 -3.70 -1.81 -0.46
N GLU A 330 -3.95 -3.09 -0.80
CA GLU A 330 -3.27 -3.74 -1.92
C GLU A 330 -4.21 -4.58 -2.75
N PHE A 331 -4.08 -4.46 -4.07
CA PHE A 331 -4.75 -5.30 -5.05
C PHE A 331 -3.78 -6.39 -5.53
N VAL A 332 -4.19 -7.64 -5.38
CA VAL A 332 -3.38 -8.82 -5.68
C VAL A 332 -3.96 -9.54 -6.89
N LEU A 333 -3.26 -9.42 -8.02
CA LEU A 333 -3.64 -10.06 -9.29
C LEU A 333 -3.02 -11.47 -9.37
N THR A 334 -3.87 -12.49 -9.31
CA THR A 334 -3.47 -13.90 -9.51
C THR A 334 -4.43 -14.58 -10.50
N SER A 335 -4.76 -15.86 -10.33
CA SER A 335 -5.84 -16.51 -11.08
C SER A 335 -7.22 -15.92 -10.75
N LYS A 336 -7.38 -15.37 -9.54
CA LYS A 336 -8.51 -14.53 -9.13
C LYS A 336 -7.97 -13.21 -8.58
N ASN A 337 -8.76 -12.16 -8.69
CA ASN A 337 -8.40 -10.86 -8.13
C ASN A 337 -8.75 -10.84 -6.64
N PHE A 338 -7.78 -10.50 -5.80
CA PHE A 338 -7.97 -10.37 -4.36
C PHE A 338 -7.62 -8.98 -3.89
N ILE A 339 -8.31 -8.51 -2.85
CA ILE A 339 -7.93 -7.33 -2.09
C ILE A 339 -7.35 -7.75 -0.74
N ARG A 340 -6.21 -7.15 -0.37
CA ARG A 340 -5.42 -7.51 0.82
C ARG A 340 -5.29 -6.32 1.76
N THR A 341 -5.18 -6.64 3.06
CA THR A 341 -5.18 -5.68 4.17
C THR A 341 -6.44 -4.84 4.15
N VAL A 342 -7.53 -5.46 4.57
CA VAL A 342 -8.89 -4.94 4.41
C VAL A 342 -9.42 -4.40 5.73
N THR A 343 -10.19 -3.33 5.70
CA THR A 343 -10.86 -2.78 6.89
C THR A 343 -12.27 -2.35 6.57
N ALA A 344 -13.22 -2.71 7.42
CA ALA A 344 -14.61 -2.33 7.27
C ALA A 344 -14.74 -0.81 7.38
N ILE A 345 -15.59 -0.19 6.57
CA ILE A 345 -15.89 1.23 6.64
C ILE A 345 -17.40 1.47 6.50
N LYS A 346 -17.86 2.69 6.80
CA LYS A 346 -19.26 3.10 6.57
C LYS A 346 -19.31 3.94 5.30
N GLY A 347 -20.29 3.69 4.43
CA GLY A 347 -20.49 4.48 3.20
C GLY A 347 -20.73 5.98 3.47
N GLU A 348 -21.25 6.34 4.65
CA GLU A 348 -21.39 7.73 5.11
C GLU A 348 -20.04 8.47 5.12
N TRP A 349 -18.96 7.80 5.51
CA TRP A 349 -17.63 8.42 5.63
C TRP A 349 -17.03 8.77 4.27
N LEU A 350 -17.36 8.02 3.22
CA LEU A 350 -16.88 8.27 1.86
C LEU A 350 -17.44 9.58 1.31
N LEU A 351 -18.72 9.85 1.58
CA LEU A 351 -19.41 11.07 1.15
C LEU A 351 -18.99 12.29 1.97
N ASP A 352 -18.72 12.10 3.26
CA ASP A 352 -18.29 13.16 4.19
C ASP A 352 -16.84 13.60 3.93
N MET A 353 -15.92 12.65 3.70
CA MET A 353 -14.49 12.93 3.63
C MET A 353 -13.97 13.20 2.22
N ALA A 354 -14.57 12.58 1.20
CA ALA A 354 -14.13 12.72 -0.19
C ALA A 354 -15.31 13.05 -1.12
N PRO A 355 -16.01 14.17 -0.90
CA PRO A 355 -17.22 14.53 -1.66
C PRO A 355 -16.93 14.71 -3.16
N SER A 356 -15.78 15.31 -3.52
CA SER A 356 -15.37 15.52 -4.91
C SER A 356 -15.16 14.19 -5.65
N TYR A 357 -14.58 13.20 -4.98
CA TYR A 357 -14.38 11.87 -5.58
C TYR A 357 -15.68 11.06 -5.61
N TYR A 358 -16.51 11.17 -4.58
CA TYR A 358 -17.77 10.44 -4.42
C TYR A 358 -19.01 11.22 -4.90
N ASP A 359 -18.87 12.11 -5.88
CA ASP A 359 -20.03 12.77 -6.47
C ASP A 359 -20.95 11.75 -7.16
N ILE A 360 -22.10 11.53 -6.54
CA ILE A 360 -23.14 10.58 -6.93
C ILE A 360 -23.63 10.84 -8.37
N SER A 361 -23.55 12.09 -8.84
CA SER A 361 -23.98 12.47 -10.20
C SER A 361 -23.14 11.78 -11.28
N THR A 362 -21.84 11.64 -11.03
CA THR A 362 -20.84 11.06 -11.95
C THR A 362 -20.86 9.54 -11.99
N PHE A 363 -21.46 8.89 -10.98
CA PHE A 363 -21.49 7.43 -10.91
C PHE A 363 -22.50 6.82 -11.90
N PRO A 364 -22.13 5.73 -12.60
CA PRO A 364 -23.06 5.00 -13.47
C PRO A 364 -24.21 4.42 -12.64
N LYS A 365 -25.38 4.26 -13.28
CA LYS A 365 -26.52 3.59 -12.65
C LYS A 365 -26.12 2.14 -12.31
N GLY A 366 -26.26 1.76 -11.05
CA GLY A 366 -25.88 0.43 -10.57
C GLY A 366 -25.93 0.33 -9.05
N GLU A 367 -25.57 -0.84 -8.51
CA GLU A 367 -25.65 -1.10 -7.08
C GLU A 367 -24.84 -0.14 -6.22
N ILE A 368 -23.66 0.29 -6.69
CA ILE A 368 -22.77 1.22 -5.97
C ILE A 368 -23.46 2.58 -5.80
N ARG A 369 -24.02 3.13 -6.89
CA ARG A 369 -24.76 4.41 -6.85
C ARG A 369 -25.98 4.33 -5.93
N SER A 370 -26.75 3.24 -6.01
CA SER A 370 -27.89 3.02 -5.11
C SER A 370 -27.46 2.92 -3.64
N ALA A 371 -26.34 2.26 -3.35
CA ALA A 371 -25.79 2.17 -2.01
C ALA A 371 -25.29 3.52 -1.48
N LEU A 372 -24.64 4.34 -2.32
CA LEU A 372 -24.24 5.71 -1.98
C LEU A 372 -25.44 6.63 -1.74
N LEU A 373 -26.50 6.54 -2.54
CA LEU A 373 -27.74 7.29 -2.30
C LEU A 373 -28.38 6.96 -0.94
N ARG A 374 -28.43 5.67 -0.59
CA ARG A 374 -28.89 5.24 0.75
C ARG A 374 -27.98 5.76 1.86
N ALA A 375 -26.67 5.82 1.64
CA ALA A 375 -25.72 6.38 2.60
C ALA A 375 -25.93 7.90 2.76
N ALA A 376 -26.17 8.63 1.68
CA ALA A 376 -26.47 10.07 1.70
C ALA A 376 -27.77 10.37 2.46
N GLU A 377 -28.82 9.56 2.25
CA GLU A 377 -30.08 9.70 2.99
C GLU A 377 -29.89 9.48 4.50
N ARG A 378 -29.10 8.47 4.88
CA ARG A 378 -28.74 8.23 6.29
C ARG A 378 -27.96 9.41 6.88
N LEU A 379 -26.99 9.96 6.13
CA LEU A 379 -26.21 11.13 6.54
C LEU A 379 -27.13 12.33 6.80
N SER A 380 -27.99 12.68 5.84
CA SER A 380 -28.94 13.79 5.96
C SER A 380 -29.92 13.60 7.13
N ARG A 381 -30.42 12.37 7.35
CA ARG A 381 -31.28 12.06 8.49
C ARG A 381 -30.56 12.28 9.83
N LYS A 382 -29.28 11.91 9.90
CA LYS A 382 -28.43 12.09 11.11
C LYS A 382 -28.14 13.55 11.39
N GLU A 383 -27.93 14.36 10.35
CA GLU A 383 -27.77 15.81 10.46
C GLU A 383 -29.04 16.49 10.95
N ARG A 384 -30.20 16.12 10.39
CA ARG A 384 -31.51 16.62 10.84
C ARG A 384 -31.74 16.34 12.33
N MET A 385 -31.53 15.10 12.77
CA MET A 385 -31.66 14.74 14.19
C MET A 385 -30.68 15.51 15.09
N ARG A 386 -29.43 15.72 14.66
CA ARG A 386 -28.45 16.55 15.39
C ARG A 386 -28.89 18.01 15.49
N SER A 387 -29.45 18.56 14.43
CA SER A 387 -29.95 19.94 14.41
C SER A 387 -31.16 20.13 15.32
N GLU A 388 -32.06 19.15 15.39
CA GLU A 388 -33.22 19.14 16.30
C GLU A 388 -32.78 19.03 17.76
N SER A 389 -31.80 18.17 18.06
CA SER A 389 -31.23 18.03 19.41
C SER A 389 -30.48 19.27 19.89
N ARG A 390 -29.88 20.04 18.97
CA ARG A 390 -29.23 21.33 19.26
C ARG A 390 -30.22 22.48 19.45
N LYS A 391 -31.43 22.40 18.88
CA LYS A 391 -32.50 23.39 19.08
C LYS A 391 -33.30 23.15 20.37
N GLN A 392 -33.22 21.95 20.95
CA GLN A 392 -33.89 21.58 22.20
C GLN A 392 -33.02 21.77 23.46
N ARG A 393 -31.72 22.04 23.29
CA ARG A 393 -30.80 22.49 24.34
C ARG A 393 -30.63 23.99 24.25
#